data_AF-A0A1I7XFH1-F1
#
_entry.id   AF-A0A1I7XFH1-F1
#
_cell.length_a   1.000
_cell.length_b   1.000
_cell.length_c   1.000
_cell.angle_alpha   90.00
_cell.angle_beta   90.00
_cell.angle_gamma   90.00
#
_symmetry.space_group_name_H-M   'P 1'
#
loop_
_entity.id
_entity.type
_entity.pdbx_description
1 polymer ?
#
loop_
_entity_poly.entity_id
_entity_poly.type
_entity_poly.pdbx_seq_one_letter_code
_entity_poly.pdbx_strand_id
1 'polypeptide(L)'
;MVDPCTPDSFNRTLHSCVHGECVNPVVKVVNGHETALHECKCNRGYSGPQCNTQVEERRKLAISYVLGPMISVLVVLCLLGCALFSFVLKGKRAMHGHYSPSHQEINGARMQVNPIINMS
;
A
#
# COMPACT_ATOMS: atom_id res chain seq x y z
N MET A 1 30.30 30.42 -31.63
CA MET A 1 29.57 29.75 -30.52
C MET A 1 28.39 30.62 -30.08
N VAL A 2 27.20 30.30 -30.59
CA VAL A 2 25.93 30.96 -30.21
C VAL A 2 25.25 30.14 -29.10
N ASP A 3 24.79 30.79 -28.04
CA ASP A 3 24.07 30.14 -26.95
C ASP A 3 22.58 29.90 -27.36
N PRO A 4 22.08 28.64 -27.36
CA PRO A 4 20.71 28.32 -27.74
C PRO A 4 19.63 28.83 -26.76
N CYS A 5 19.99 29.14 -25.53
CA CYS A 5 19.09 29.68 -24.51
C CYS A 5 18.95 31.20 -24.62
N THR A 6 19.90 31.89 -25.28
CA THR A 6 19.81 33.33 -25.50
C THR A 6 18.96 33.66 -26.74
N PRO A 7 18.04 34.64 -26.64
CA PRO A 7 17.30 35.11 -27.80
C PRO A 7 18.21 35.91 -28.73
N ASP A 8 18.01 35.76 -30.03
CA ASP A 8 18.66 36.58 -31.06
C ASP A 8 18.13 38.03 -31.04
N SER A 9 18.74 38.92 -31.81
CA SER A 9 18.35 40.31 -32.08
C SER A 9 16.85 40.49 -32.45
N PHE A 10 16.22 39.45 -33.01
CA PHE A 10 14.79 39.41 -33.32
C PHE A 10 13.91 38.79 -32.21
N ASN A 11 14.45 38.62 -31.00
CA ASN A 11 13.81 37.99 -29.85
C ASN A 11 13.37 36.53 -30.11
N ARG A 12 14.10 35.83 -30.97
CA ARG A 12 13.85 34.41 -31.32
C ARG A 12 14.81 33.53 -30.55
N THR A 13 14.29 32.48 -29.91
CA THR A 13 15.10 31.47 -29.22
C THR A 13 15.41 30.29 -30.14
N LEU A 14 16.59 29.70 -30.00
CA LEU A 14 16.98 28.50 -30.78
C LEU A 14 16.48 27.19 -30.13
N HIS A 15 16.16 27.23 -28.84
CA HIS A 15 15.61 26.08 -28.12
C HIS A 15 14.10 25.92 -28.36
N SER A 16 13.61 24.70 -28.10
CA SER A 16 12.21 24.30 -28.33
C SER A 16 11.43 23.99 -27.04
N CYS A 17 11.90 24.47 -25.89
CA CYS A 17 11.21 24.35 -24.61
C CYS A 17 9.90 25.17 -24.62
N VAL A 18 8.74 24.51 -24.60
CA VAL A 18 7.43 25.19 -24.68
C VAL A 18 6.96 25.69 -23.31
N HIS A 19 6.95 24.80 -22.31
CA HIS A 19 6.48 25.10 -20.96
C HIS A 19 7.61 24.90 -19.92
N GLY A 20 8.67 25.67 -20.06
CA GLY A 20 9.82 25.58 -19.17
C GLY A 20 10.93 26.56 -19.54
N GLU A 21 12.04 26.43 -18.84
CA GLU A 21 13.24 27.25 -19.04
C GLU A 21 14.33 26.44 -19.73
N CYS A 22 15.04 27.08 -20.67
CA CYS A 22 16.24 26.51 -21.27
C CYS A 22 17.38 26.57 -20.25
N VAL A 23 18.02 25.42 -19.99
CA VAL A 23 19.11 25.27 -19.03
C VAL A 23 20.25 24.49 -19.66
N ASN A 24 21.45 24.63 -19.09
CA ASN A 24 22.66 23.91 -19.51
C ASN A 24 22.96 23.99 -21.02
N PRO A 25 23.03 25.20 -21.62
CA PRO A 25 23.45 25.33 -23.01
C PRO A 25 24.91 24.92 -23.18
N VAL A 26 25.19 24.03 -24.11
CA VAL A 26 26.55 23.58 -24.45
C VAL A 26 26.72 23.55 -25.96
N VAL A 27 27.68 24.30 -26.49
CA VAL A 27 28.05 24.24 -27.90
C VAL A 27 29.20 23.25 -28.07
N LYS A 28 29.02 22.22 -28.92
CA LYS A 28 30.06 21.25 -29.26
C LYS A 28 30.38 21.33 -30.74
N VAL A 29 31.66 21.27 -31.09
CA VAL A 29 32.08 21.16 -32.49
C VAL A 29 32.23 19.67 -32.81
N VAL A 30 31.38 19.16 -33.70
CA VAL A 30 31.41 17.76 -34.15
C VAL A 30 31.69 17.77 -35.66
N ASN A 31 32.78 17.16 -36.09
CA ASN A 31 33.19 17.11 -37.51
C ASN A 31 33.25 18.48 -38.21
N GLY A 32 33.66 19.53 -37.48
CA GLY A 32 33.73 20.90 -37.99
C GLY A 32 32.39 21.66 -38.00
N HIS A 33 31.28 21.02 -37.61
CA HIS A 33 29.99 21.68 -37.42
C HIS A 33 29.77 22.06 -35.94
N GLU A 34 29.33 23.29 -35.68
CA GLU A 34 28.86 23.71 -34.36
C GLU A 34 27.45 23.13 -34.10
N THR A 35 27.31 22.26 -33.11
CA THR A 35 26.04 21.72 -32.62
C THR A 35 25.74 22.29 -31.25
N ALA A 36 24.60 22.98 -31.12
CA ALA A 36 24.12 23.51 -29.86
C ALA A 36 23.23 22.48 -29.13
N LEU A 37 23.67 22.06 -27.93
CA LEU A 37 22.94 21.20 -27.02
C LEU A 37 22.33 22.05 -25.91
N HIS A 38 21.15 21.67 -25.44
CA HIS A 38 20.45 22.32 -24.34
C HIS A 38 19.55 21.32 -23.63
N GLU A 39 19.17 21.62 -22.40
CA GLU A 39 18.18 20.89 -21.62
C GLU A 39 17.00 21.82 -21.30
N CYS A 40 15.79 21.24 -21.15
CA CYS A 40 14.61 21.98 -20.76
C CYS A 40 14.22 21.64 -19.32
N LYS A 41 14.18 22.65 -18.45
CA LYS A 41 13.63 22.54 -17.10
C LYS A 41 12.13 22.84 -17.14
N CYS A 42 11.32 21.79 -17.10
CA CYS A 42 9.87 21.93 -17.23
C CYS A 42 9.18 22.52 -16.00
N ASN A 43 8.13 23.30 -16.26
CA ASN A 43 7.23 23.82 -15.22
C ASN A 43 6.41 22.69 -14.59
N ARG A 44 5.86 22.96 -13.39
CA ARG A 44 5.01 21.98 -12.69
C ARG A 44 3.82 21.58 -13.57
N GLY A 45 3.57 20.28 -13.67
CA GLY A 45 2.50 19.75 -14.51
C GLY A 45 2.89 19.50 -15.97
N TYR A 46 4.15 19.72 -16.36
CA TYR A 46 4.67 19.41 -17.69
C TYR A 46 5.92 18.52 -17.62
N SER A 47 6.13 17.71 -18.65
CA SER A 47 7.21 16.75 -18.79
C SER A 47 7.56 16.52 -20.25
N GLY A 48 8.55 15.68 -20.52
CA GLY A 48 9.10 15.40 -21.83
C GLY A 48 10.26 16.34 -22.22
N PRO A 49 10.98 16.02 -23.31
CA PRO A 49 12.21 16.72 -23.68
C PRO A 49 12.01 18.21 -24.02
N GLN A 50 10.81 18.59 -24.47
CA GLN A 50 10.43 19.96 -24.81
C GLN A 50 9.37 20.55 -23.86
N CYS A 51 9.07 19.85 -22.75
CA CYS A 51 8.01 20.25 -21.82
C CYS A 51 6.64 20.41 -22.49
N ASN A 52 6.36 19.62 -23.53
CA ASN A 52 5.08 19.66 -24.25
C ASN A 52 4.06 18.65 -23.69
N THR A 53 4.51 17.69 -22.88
CA THR A 53 3.62 16.65 -22.33
C THR A 53 3.06 17.11 -20.99
N GLN A 54 1.74 17.24 -20.87
CA GLN A 54 1.13 17.49 -19.57
C GLN A 54 1.21 16.23 -18.69
N VAL A 55 1.71 16.41 -17.47
CA VAL A 55 1.70 15.40 -16.43
C VAL A 55 0.29 15.39 -15.85
N GLU A 56 -0.57 14.51 -16.40
CA GLU A 56 -1.89 14.24 -15.86
C GLU A 56 -1.79 13.79 -14.39
N GLU A 57 -1.96 14.72 -13.45
CA GLU A 57 -2.17 14.44 -12.02
C GLU A 57 -3.37 13.47 -11.81
N ARG A 58 -4.30 13.44 -12.78
CA ARG A 58 -5.39 12.46 -12.88
C ARG A 58 -4.90 11.01 -12.81
N ARG A 59 -3.74 10.69 -13.39
CA ARG A 59 -3.20 9.31 -13.39
C ARG A 59 -2.78 8.86 -12.00
N LYS A 60 -2.23 9.77 -11.17
CA LYS A 60 -1.86 9.45 -9.78
C LYS A 60 -3.10 9.26 -8.91
N LEU A 61 -4.09 10.13 -9.06
CA LEU A 61 -5.37 10.00 -8.37
C LEU A 61 -6.04 8.66 -8.73
N ALA A 62 -6.04 8.27 -10.00
CA ALA A 62 -6.59 6.99 -10.46
C ALA A 62 -5.90 5.78 -9.82
N ILE A 63 -4.57 5.77 -9.71
CA ILE A 63 -3.82 4.67 -9.06
C ILE A 63 -4.13 4.61 -7.57
N SER A 64 -4.14 5.77 -6.88
CA SER A 64 -4.45 5.82 -5.45
C SER A 64 -5.88 5.39 -5.12
N TYR A 65 -6.84 5.73 -5.98
CA TYR A 65 -8.25 5.38 -5.82
C TYR A 65 -8.51 3.87 -5.96
N VAL A 66 -7.70 3.17 -6.77
CA VAL A 66 -7.80 1.70 -6.91
C VAL A 66 -7.03 0.99 -5.80
N LEU A 67 -5.84 1.48 -5.44
CA LEU A 67 -4.96 0.80 -4.48
C LEU A 67 -5.43 0.97 -3.02
N GLY A 68 -6.00 2.13 -2.67
CA GLY A 68 -6.52 2.43 -1.34
C GLY A 68 -7.54 1.41 -0.82
N PRO A 69 -8.66 1.14 -1.53
CA PRO A 69 -9.66 0.18 -1.08
C PRO A 69 -9.11 -1.25 -1.01
N MET A 70 -8.20 -1.65 -1.91
CA MET A 70 -7.59 -2.98 -1.88
C MET A 70 -6.80 -3.22 -0.58
N ILE A 71 -6.00 -2.26 -0.16
CA ILE A 71 -5.25 -2.34 1.11
C ILE A 71 -6.22 -2.33 2.30
N SER A 72 -7.26 -1.48 2.25
CA SER A 72 -8.26 -1.41 3.32
C SER A 72 -8.96 -2.76 3.53
N VAL A 73 -9.41 -3.41 2.46
CA VAL A 73 -10.08 -4.72 2.54
C VAL A 73 -9.13 -5.78 3.09
N LEU A 74 -7.87 -5.81 2.64
CA LEU A 74 -6.87 -6.74 3.15
C LEU A 74 -6.61 -6.55 4.64
N VAL A 75 -6.49 -5.32 5.12
CA VAL A 75 -6.29 -5.03 6.55
C VAL A 75 -7.49 -5.52 7.38
N VAL A 76 -8.71 -5.24 6.93
CA VAL A 76 -9.93 -5.69 7.62
C VAL A 76 -9.99 -7.22 7.69
N LEU A 77 -9.72 -7.91 6.58
CA LEU A 77 -9.68 -9.37 6.54
C LEU A 77 -8.59 -9.95 7.45
N CYS A 78 -7.41 -9.33 7.48
CA CYS A 78 -6.34 -9.72 8.38
C CYS A 78 -6.73 -9.57 9.85
N LEU A 79 -7.36 -8.45 10.24
CA LEU A 79 -7.80 -8.24 11.63
C LEU A 79 -8.86 -9.27 12.05
N LEU A 80 -9.84 -9.54 11.19
CA LEU A 80 -10.84 -10.57 11.42
C LEU A 80 -10.20 -11.96 11.55
N GLY A 81 -9.30 -12.31 10.63
CA GLY A 81 -8.56 -13.57 10.67
C GLY A 81 -7.71 -13.72 11.93
N CYS A 82 -6.99 -12.67 12.33
CA CYS A 82 -6.20 -12.64 13.56
C CYS A 82 -7.07 -12.78 14.81
N ALA A 83 -8.24 -12.13 14.85
CA ALA A 83 -9.18 -12.26 15.97
C ALA A 83 -9.68 -13.70 16.10
N LEU A 84 -10.20 -14.28 15.01
CA LEU A 84 -10.67 -15.66 14.99
C LEU A 84 -9.56 -16.66 15.36
N PHE A 85 -8.37 -16.49 14.78
CA PHE A 85 -7.22 -17.33 15.11
C PHE A 85 -6.83 -17.21 16.59
N SER A 86 -6.88 -16.00 17.15
CA SER A 86 -6.64 -15.77 18.58
C SER A 86 -7.69 -16.45 19.47
N PHE A 87 -8.96 -16.45 19.05
CA PHE A 87 -10.03 -17.19 19.73
C PHE A 87 -9.84 -18.70 19.64
N VAL A 88 -9.41 -19.23 18.49
CA VAL A 88 -9.10 -20.66 18.34
C VAL A 88 -7.89 -21.05 19.19
N LEU A 89 -6.82 -20.25 19.21
CA LEU A 89 -5.67 -20.50 20.07
C LEU A 89 -6.02 -20.41 21.57
N LYS A 90 -6.84 -19.44 21.98
CA LYS A 90 -7.35 -19.34 23.36
C LYS A 90 -8.31 -20.48 23.70
N GLY A 91 -9.19 -20.86 22.80
CA GLY A 91 -10.11 -21.98 22.95
C GLY A 91 -9.39 -23.32 23.03
N LYS A 92 -8.30 -23.51 22.26
CA LYS A 92 -7.42 -24.67 22.37
C LYS A 92 -6.69 -24.74 23.72
N ARG A 93 -6.39 -23.59 24.36
CA ARG A 93 -5.87 -23.55 25.74
C ARG A 93 -6.95 -23.82 26.79
N ALA A 94 -8.21 -23.43 26.54
CA ALA A 94 -9.33 -23.75 27.42
C ALA A 94 -9.76 -25.23 27.36
N MET A 95 -9.51 -25.92 26.24
CA MET A 95 -9.83 -27.34 26.03
C MET A 95 -8.75 -28.31 26.54
N HIS A 96 -7.56 -27.84 26.94
CA HIS A 96 -6.44 -28.68 27.36
C HIS A 96 -6.30 -28.84 28.88
N GLY A 97 -7.31 -28.42 29.65
CA GLY A 97 -7.17 -28.31 31.11
C GLY A 97 -8.43 -28.60 31.92
N HIS A 98 -9.27 -29.57 31.51
CA HIS A 98 -10.11 -30.37 32.42
C HIS A 98 -10.87 -31.45 31.63
N TYR A 99 -10.33 -32.67 31.58
CA TYR A 99 -11.18 -33.85 31.41
C TYR A 99 -10.81 -34.92 32.45
N SER A 100 -11.84 -35.29 33.22
CA SER A 100 -11.95 -36.31 34.27
C SER A 100 -11.30 -36.00 35.64
N PRO A 101 -11.96 -36.29 36.79
CA PRO A 101 -12.78 -37.49 37.01
C PRO A 101 -14.06 -37.35 37.88
N SER A 102 -14.93 -38.37 37.79
CA SER A 102 -15.79 -38.98 38.84
C SER A 102 -16.70 -38.11 39.73
N HIS A 103 -17.93 -38.62 39.92
CA HIS A 103 -18.94 -38.26 40.94
C HIS A 103 -19.94 -37.14 40.63
N GLN A 104 -20.92 -37.42 39.75
CA GLN A 104 -22.35 -37.12 40.03
C GLN A 104 -23.28 -38.16 39.35
N GLU A 105 -23.22 -39.41 39.83
CA GLU A 105 -24.44 -40.24 39.99
C GLU A 105 -24.78 -40.40 41.49
N ILE A 106 -24.44 -39.42 42.34
CA ILE A 106 -24.93 -39.34 43.73
C ILE A 106 -26.20 -38.48 43.79
N ASN A 107 -27.24 -38.83 43.03
CA ASN A 107 -28.65 -38.56 43.38
C ASN A 107 -29.57 -39.13 42.29
N GLY A 108 -29.83 -40.43 42.38
CA GLY A 108 -30.83 -41.10 41.55
C GLY A 108 -31.53 -42.29 42.21
N ALA A 109 -31.05 -42.81 43.34
CA ALA A 109 -31.74 -43.89 44.07
C ALA A 109 -31.33 -43.95 45.55
N ARG A 110 -31.83 -43.05 46.39
CA ARG A 110 -32.02 -43.39 47.81
C ARG A 110 -33.23 -44.32 47.88
N MET A 111 -33.03 -45.62 47.66
CA MET A 111 -33.98 -46.61 48.15
C MET A 111 -33.87 -46.60 49.68
N GLN A 112 -34.91 -46.09 50.33
CA GLN A 112 -35.11 -46.20 51.76
C GLN A 112 -35.27 -47.70 52.10
N VAL A 113 -34.16 -48.35 52.41
CA VAL A 113 -34.18 -49.72 52.96
C VAL A 113 -34.58 -49.61 54.43
N ASN A 114 -35.83 -49.97 54.72
CA ASN A 114 -36.31 -50.17 56.08
C ASN A 114 -35.49 -51.30 56.74
N PRO A 115 -34.90 -51.10 57.93
CA PRO A 115 -34.31 -52.22 58.66
C PRO A 115 -35.43 -52.99 59.36
N ILE A 116 -35.75 -54.18 58.88
CA ILE A 116 -36.51 -55.15 59.69
C ILE A 116 -35.47 -56.04 60.37
N ILE A 117 -35.26 -55.72 61.63
CA ILE A 117 -34.58 -56.55 62.63
C ILE A 117 -35.29 -57.90 62.77
N ASN A 118 -34.50 -58.96 62.89
CA ASN A 118 -34.94 -60.32 63.15
C ASN A 118 -35.42 -60.49 64.59
N MET A 119 -36.49 -61.26 64.80
CA MET A 119 -36.71 -61.93 66.08
C MET A 119 -37.34 -63.31 65.86
N SER A 120 -36.87 -64.21 66.73
CA SER A 120 -37.11 -65.65 66.86
C SER A 120 -38.57 -66.09 66.93
#